data_AF-A0A1I5YSW1-F1
#
_entry.id   AF-A0A1I5YSW1-F1
#
_cell.length_a   1.000
_cell.length_b   1.000
_cell.length_c   1.000
_cell.angle_alpha   90.00
_cell.angle_beta   90.00
_cell.angle_gamma   90.00
#
_symmetry.space_group_name_H-M   'P 1'
#
loop_
_entity.id
_entity.type
_entity.pdbx_description
1 polymer ?
#
loop_
_entity_poly.entity_id
_entity_poly.type
_entity_poly.pdbx_seq_one_letter_code
_entity_poly.pdbx_strand_id
1 'polypeptide(L)' 'MKERYSDKYDVTQHLHYKETAEYNKKKVYDIEKNLKPAISLKDDDLYDVVEA' A
#
# COMPACT_ATOMS: atom_id res chain seq x y z
N MET A 1 -21.49 11.69 1.70
CA MET A 1 -20.62 11.29 0.59
C MET A 1 -20.24 9.83 0.75
N LYS A 2 -20.86 8.91 -0.01
CA LYS A 2 -20.36 7.53 -0.14
C LYS A 2 -20.94 6.94 -1.43
N GLU A 3 -20.28 7.20 -2.55
CA GLU A 3 -20.62 6.54 -3.81
C GLU A 3 -19.33 6.06 -4.47
N ARG A 4 -19.12 4.75 -4.37
CA ARG A 4 -18.62 3.95 -5.49
C ARG A 4 -18.65 2.48 -5.08
N TYR A 5 -19.76 1.81 -5.38
CA TYR A 5 -19.73 0.38 -5.70
C TYR A 5 -20.76 0.19 -6.80
N SER A 6 -20.28 0.09 -8.04
CA SER A 6 -21.08 -0.59 -9.05
C SER A 6 -21.25 -2.02 -8.56
N ASP A 7 -22.48 -2.55 -8.55
CA ASP A 7 -22.78 -3.94 -8.15
C ASP A 7 -21.92 -4.98 -8.87
N LYS A 8 -21.34 -4.59 -10.01
CA LYS A 8 -20.42 -5.39 -10.81
C LYS A 8 -19.08 -5.71 -10.13
N TYR A 9 -18.68 -4.94 -9.10
CA TYR A 9 -17.35 -5.06 -8.49
C TYR A 9 -17.41 -5.06 -6.95
N ASP A 10 -18.26 -5.92 -6.38
CA ASP A 10 -18.16 -6.23 -4.96
C ASP A 10 -16.95 -7.16 -4.69
N VAL A 11 -15.89 -6.58 -4.13
CA VAL A 11 -14.65 -7.29 -3.78
C VAL A 11 -14.89 -8.39 -2.74
N THR A 12 -15.94 -8.30 -1.93
CA THR A 12 -16.28 -9.30 -0.90
C THR A 12 -16.77 -10.61 -1.49
N GLN A 13 -17.28 -10.58 -2.72
CA GLN A 13 -17.77 -11.75 -3.45
C GLN A 13 -16.70 -12.40 -4.33
N HIS A 14 -15.49 -11.83 -4.38
CA HIS A 14 -14.40 -12.39 -5.18
C HIS A 14 -13.86 -13.68 -4.55
N LEU A 15 -13.50 -14.67 -5.37
CA LEU A 15 -12.97 -15.98 -4.94
C LEU A 15 -11.80 -15.83 -3.93
N HIS A 16 -10.96 -14.83 -4.16
CA HIS A 16 -9.77 -14.54 -3.35
C HIS A 16 -9.99 -13.50 -2.25
N TYR A 17 -11.23 -13.08 -1.95
CA TYR A 17 -11.48 -12.08 -0.89
C TYR A 17 -10.88 -12.47 0.47
N LYS A 18 -10.86 -13.77 0.77
CA LYS A 18 -10.28 -14.32 2.00
C LYS A 18 -8.77 -14.06 2.12
N GLU A 19 -8.11 -13.68 1.03
CA GLU A 19 -6.69 -13.32 0.97
C GLU A 19 -6.42 -11.85 1.25
N THR A 20 -7.46 -11.02 1.31
CA THR A 20 -7.33 -9.59 1.58
C THR A 20 -7.13 -9.31 3.07
N ALA A 21 -6.52 -8.15 3.34
CA ALA A 21 -6.41 -7.60 4.69
C ALA A 21 -7.77 -7.21 5.29
N GLU A 22 -8.75 -6.86 4.45
CA GLU A 22 -10.13 -6.53 4.85
C GLU A 22 -10.84 -7.73 5.48
N TYR A 23 -10.62 -8.93 4.93
CA TYR A 23 -11.16 -10.17 5.50
C TYR A 23 -10.44 -10.60 6.79
N ASN A 24 -9.11 -10.47 6.85
CA ASN A 24 -8.32 -10.88 8.01
C ASN A 24 -7.15 -9.93 8.24
N LYS A 25 -7.14 -9.25 9.38
CA LYS A 25 -6.07 -8.32 9.79
C LYS A 25 -4.67 -8.95 9.82
N LYS A 26 -4.56 -10.27 9.97
CA LYS A 26 -3.27 -10.99 9.87
C LYS A 26 -2.67 -10.95 8.46
N LYS A 27 -3.46 -10.61 7.45
CA LYS A 27 -3.05 -10.45 6.05
C LYS A 27 -2.72 -8.99 5.68
N VAL A 28 -2.72 -8.07 6.66
CA VAL A 28 -2.24 -6.70 6.45
C VAL A 28 -0.76 -6.76 6.10
N TYR A 29 -0.43 -6.22 4.92
CA TYR A 29 0.95 -6.05 4.51
C TYR A 29 1.49 -4.74 5.10
N ASP A 30 2.60 -4.86 5.83
CA ASP A 30 3.30 -3.72 6.41
C ASP A 30 4.28 -3.18 5.37
N ILE A 31 3.89 -2.10 4.68
CA ILE A 31 4.70 -1.50 3.62
C ILE A 31 5.98 -0.94 4.21
N GLU A 32 5.91 -0.15 5.29
CA GLU A 32 7.09 0.52 5.86
C GLU A 32 8.17 -0.48 6.31
N LYS A 33 7.76 -1.57 6.94
CA LYS A 33 8.68 -2.62 7.38
C LYS A 33 9.32 -3.38 6.22
N ASN A 34 8.59 -3.60 5.13
CA ASN A 34 9.04 -4.45 4.02
C ASN A 34 9.57 -3.66 2.82
N LEU A 35 9.34 -2.34 2.79
CA LEU A 35 9.91 -1.46 1.81
C LEU A 35 11.42 -1.42 2.02
N LYS A 36 12.16 -1.85 1.01
CA LYS A 36 13.61 -1.69 0.94
C LYS A 36 13.89 -0.50 0.05
N PRO A 37 13.94 0.73 0.60
CA PRO A 37 14.22 1.90 -0.21
C PRO A 37 15.61 1.77 -0.83
N ALA A 38 15.72 2.13 -2.10
CA ALA A 38 17.01 2.10 -2.82
C ALA A 38 18.00 3.15 -2.27
N ILE A 39 17.48 4.20 -1.63
CA ILE A 39 18.25 5.27 -1.01
C ILE A 39 17.71 5.51 0.40
N SER A 40 18.60 5.67 1.37
CA SER A 40 18.28 6.07 2.73
C SER A 40 19.18 7.24 3.05
N LEU A 41 18.64 8.46 3.01
CA LEU A 41 19.38 9.68 3.32
C LEU A 41 19.67 9.71 4.83
N LYS A 42 20.90 10.05 5.18
CA LYS A 42 21.33 10.41 6.54
C LYS A 42 21.54 11.91 6.62
N ASP A 43 21.49 12.45 7.83
CA ASP A 43 21.65 13.90 8.06
C ASP A 43 23.00 14.44 7.56
N ASP A 44 24.04 13.61 7.58
CA ASP A 44 25.39 13.97 7.12
C ASP A 44 25.63 13.73 5.62
N ASP A 45 24.62 13.22 4.88
CA ASP A 45 24.77 12.93 3.45
C ASP A 45 24.73 14.24 2.63
N LEU A 46 25.70 14.40 1.73
CA LEU A 46 25.69 15.46 0.71
C LEU A 46 24.90 14.97 -0.50
N TYR A 47 23.92 15.75 -0.94
CA TYR A 47 23.09 15.44 -2.10
C TYR A 47 22.85 16.69 -2.96
N ASP A 48 22.80 16.47 -4.28
CA ASP A 48 22.49 17.51 -5.26
C ASP A 48 20.98 17.64 -5.41
N VAL A 49 20.45 18.86 -5.23
CA VAL A 49 19.03 19.17 -5.43
C VAL A 49 18.83 19.60 -6.88
N VAL A 50 17.98 18.88 -7.61
CA VAL A 50 17.61 19.21 -8.99
C VAL A 50 16.16 19.69 -9.01
N GLU A 51 15.94 20.92 -9.47
CA GLU A 51 14.60 21.46 -9.70
C GLU A 51 14.02 20.94 -11.04
N ALA A 52 12.70 20.78 -11.09
CA ALA A 52 11.96 20.18 -12.21
C ALA A 52 11.59 21.19 -13.31
#